data_AF-A0A4S3J133-F1
#
_entry.id   AF-A0A4S3J133-F1
#
_cell.length_a   1.000
_cell.length_b   1.000
_cell.length_c   1.000
_cell.angle_alpha   90.00
_cell.angle_beta   90.00
_cell.angle_gamma   90.00
#
_symmetry.space_group_name_H-M   'P 1'
#
loop_
_entity.id
_entity.type
_entity.pdbx_description
1 polymer ?
#
loop_
_entity_poly.entity_id
_entity_poly.type
_entity_poly.pdbx_seq_one_letter_code
_entity_poly.pdbx_strand_id
1 'polypeptide(L)'
;MALLVDKLRPRSLDTLSYHHELSARLKSLAQSGDFPHLLVYGPSGAGKKTRVIATLKELYGSGVEKIKIDARIFQTTSNRKLEFNIVSSIYHLEITPSDVGNYDRVVVQELLKEIAQTQQVDLSAKQRFKVVVINEADHLTRDAQAALRRTMEKYSPNLRLILLANTKESGRNLRRALLMFESVYAQSEKVSDNTPVPPPDWEALISLIAEEILAERSPARLLQVRSRLYDLLTHCIPPTTIIKTLTFKLIAKVDDALKPDVIRWSAFYEHRIKQGSKVIFHLEAFVAKFMRIYESYLMGMDF
;
A
#
# COMPACT_ATOMS: atom_id res chain seq x y z
N MET A 1 -19.86 -5.56 -12.57
CA MET A 1 -20.41 -4.35 -11.89
C MET A 1 -19.25 -3.54 -11.34
N ALA A 2 -19.25 -2.21 -11.49
CA ALA A 2 -18.26 -1.36 -10.83
C ALA A 2 -18.64 -1.14 -9.35
N LEU A 3 -17.65 -1.26 -8.46
CA LEU A 3 -17.79 -1.04 -7.02
C LEU A 3 -18.23 0.40 -6.73
N LEU A 4 -18.98 0.61 -5.63
CA LEU A 4 -19.40 1.96 -5.21
C LEU A 4 -18.21 2.90 -5.01
N VAL A 5 -17.10 2.36 -4.50
CA VAL A 5 -15.84 3.09 -4.28
C VAL A 5 -15.28 3.73 -5.55
N ASP A 6 -15.45 3.09 -6.70
CA ASP A 6 -14.97 3.63 -7.97
C ASP A 6 -16.01 4.55 -8.63
N LYS A 7 -17.31 4.23 -8.49
CA LYS A 7 -18.40 5.06 -9.00
C LYS A 7 -18.46 6.43 -8.35
N LEU A 8 -18.31 6.49 -7.02
CA LEU A 8 -18.42 7.72 -6.23
C LEU A 8 -17.09 8.46 -6.07
N ARG A 9 -16.00 7.96 -6.68
CA ARG A 9 -14.70 8.61 -6.60
C ARG A 9 -14.75 10.00 -7.25
N PRO A 10 -14.44 11.10 -6.50
CA PRO A 10 -14.36 12.43 -7.08
C PRO A 10 -13.34 12.49 -8.23
N ARG A 11 -13.69 13.18 -9.32
CA ARG A 11 -12.84 13.29 -10.51
C ARG A 11 -12.26 14.68 -10.74
N SER A 12 -12.63 15.67 -9.93
CA SER A 12 -12.12 17.05 -10.02
C SER A 12 -11.70 17.56 -8.64
N LEU A 13 -10.83 18.57 -8.60
CA LEU A 13 -10.38 19.15 -7.33
C LEU A 13 -11.54 19.82 -6.57
N ASP A 14 -12.51 20.37 -7.29
CA ASP A 14 -13.68 21.05 -6.73
C ASP A 14 -14.70 20.06 -6.10
N THR A 15 -14.70 18.79 -6.52
CA THR A 15 -15.62 17.75 -5.99
C THR A 15 -15.04 16.98 -4.80
N LEU A 16 -13.83 17.31 -4.35
CA LEU A 16 -13.19 16.65 -3.21
C LEU A 16 -13.86 17.04 -1.89
N SER A 17 -14.24 16.03 -1.11
CA SER A 17 -15.08 16.21 0.09
C SER A 17 -14.35 16.73 1.34
N TYR A 18 -13.01 16.78 1.33
CA TYR A 18 -12.22 17.21 2.48
C TYR A 18 -10.85 17.79 2.08
N HIS A 19 -10.22 18.54 2.99
CA HIS A 19 -9.01 19.33 2.77
C HIS A 19 -9.16 20.35 1.62
N HIS A 20 -10.17 21.22 1.71
CA HIS A 20 -10.47 22.22 0.67
C HIS A 20 -9.31 23.20 0.43
N GLU A 21 -8.59 23.60 1.47
CA GLU A 21 -7.38 24.43 1.32
C GLU A 21 -6.31 23.75 0.46
N LEU A 22 -6.09 22.44 0.66
CA LEU A 22 -5.15 21.68 -0.16
C LEU A 22 -5.63 21.60 -1.60
N SER A 23 -6.93 21.39 -1.83
CA SER A 23 -7.51 21.42 -3.18
C SER A 23 -7.30 22.77 -3.86
N ALA A 24 -7.50 23.88 -3.15
CA ALA A 24 -7.26 25.23 -3.67
C ALA A 24 -5.77 25.45 -4.01
N ARG A 25 -4.85 25.00 -3.14
CA ARG A 25 -3.40 25.06 -3.41
C ARG A 25 -3.02 24.23 -4.63
N LEU A 26 -3.53 23.01 -4.76
CA LEU A 26 -3.28 22.15 -5.93
C LEU A 26 -3.83 22.77 -7.22
N LYS A 27 -4.99 23.43 -7.16
CA LYS A 27 -5.57 24.16 -8.29
C LYS A 27 -4.69 25.33 -8.71
N SER A 28 -4.26 26.16 -7.75
CA SER A 28 -3.33 27.25 -8.00
C SER A 28 -1.99 26.75 -8.57
N LEU A 29 -1.50 25.60 -8.07
CA LEU A 29 -0.26 25.00 -8.54
C LEU A 29 -0.38 24.48 -9.98
N ALA A 30 -1.50 23.83 -10.32
CA ALA A 30 -1.76 23.33 -11.67
C ALA A 30 -1.94 24.45 -12.71
N GLN A 31 -2.40 25.63 -12.25
CA GLN A 31 -2.52 26.82 -13.09
C GLN A 31 -1.20 27.58 -13.23
N SER A 32 -0.22 27.34 -12.37
CA SER A 32 1.12 27.91 -12.50
C SER A 32 1.87 27.34 -13.71
N GLY A 33 2.73 28.16 -14.32
CA GLY A 33 3.57 27.73 -15.44
C GLY A 33 4.71 26.79 -15.06
N ASP A 34 5.07 26.74 -13.76
CA ASP A 34 6.16 25.90 -13.25
C ASP A 34 5.62 24.91 -12.20
N PHE A 35 5.08 23.80 -12.69
CA PHE A 35 4.61 22.72 -11.83
C PHE A 35 5.79 21.91 -11.29
N PRO A 36 6.02 21.82 -9.97
CA PRO A 36 7.17 21.12 -9.41
C PRO A 36 6.97 19.60 -9.37
N HIS A 37 8.06 18.86 -9.07
CA HIS A 37 7.91 17.48 -8.62
C HIS A 37 7.14 17.45 -7.29
N LEU A 38 6.25 16.48 -7.12
CA LEU A 38 5.44 16.34 -5.91
C LEU A 38 5.76 15.06 -5.17
N LEU A 39 5.82 15.15 -3.83
CA LEU A 39 5.75 14.01 -2.93
C LEU A 39 4.41 14.07 -2.19
N VAL A 40 3.51 13.15 -2.54
CA VAL A 40 2.19 13.03 -1.93
C VAL A 40 2.21 11.85 -0.98
N TYR A 41 2.20 12.14 0.32
CA TYR A 41 2.24 11.12 1.37
C TYR A 41 1.03 11.20 2.30
N GLY A 42 0.81 10.13 3.07
CA GLY A 42 -0.30 10.02 4.01
C GLY A 42 -0.77 8.57 4.20
N PRO A 43 -1.74 8.31 5.09
CA PRO A 43 -2.20 6.96 5.37
C PRO A 43 -2.87 6.31 4.15
N SER A 44 -2.94 4.97 4.15
CA SER A 44 -3.64 4.22 3.10
C SER A 44 -5.14 4.54 3.12
N GLY A 45 -5.72 4.72 1.93
CA GLY A 45 -7.13 5.07 1.79
C GLY A 45 -7.48 6.55 2.02
N ALA A 46 -6.51 7.42 2.29
CA ALA A 46 -6.75 8.86 2.51
C ALA A 46 -7.00 9.67 1.22
N GLY A 47 -7.27 9.03 0.08
CA GLY A 47 -7.59 9.71 -1.19
C GLY A 47 -6.40 10.28 -1.95
N LYS A 48 -5.15 9.87 -1.66
CA LYS A 48 -3.94 10.36 -2.34
C LYS A 48 -4.01 10.21 -3.87
N LYS A 49 -4.28 9.00 -4.35
CA LYS A 49 -4.42 8.71 -5.80
C LYS A 49 -5.56 9.51 -6.44
N THR A 50 -6.70 9.64 -5.74
CA THR A 50 -7.82 10.47 -6.18
C THR A 50 -7.41 11.93 -6.39
N ARG A 51 -6.64 12.51 -5.46
CA ARG A 51 -6.14 13.88 -5.60
C ARG A 51 -5.15 14.01 -6.75
N VAL A 52 -4.23 13.06 -6.92
CA VAL A 52 -3.28 13.08 -8.04
C VAL A 52 -4.01 13.05 -9.38
N ILE A 53 -4.99 12.17 -9.56
CA ILE A 53 -5.79 12.10 -10.79
C ILE A 53 -6.56 13.40 -11.02
N ALA A 54 -7.17 13.97 -9.98
CA ALA A 54 -7.86 15.26 -10.07
C ALA A 54 -6.91 16.41 -10.45
N THR A 55 -5.69 16.44 -9.90
CA THR A 55 -4.64 17.40 -10.28
C THR A 55 -4.18 17.21 -11.73
N LEU A 56 -4.00 15.97 -12.19
CA LEU A 56 -3.67 15.69 -13.58
C LEU A 56 -4.77 16.16 -14.54
N LYS A 57 -6.04 15.98 -14.16
CA LYS A 57 -7.17 16.49 -14.93
C LYS A 57 -7.20 18.02 -14.98
N GLU A 58 -6.83 18.71 -13.91
CA GLU A 58 -6.68 20.17 -13.91
C GLU A 58 -5.52 20.63 -14.82
N LEU A 59 -4.43 19.85 -14.90
CA LEU A 59 -3.25 20.15 -15.74
C LEU A 59 -3.50 19.92 -17.24
N TYR A 60 -4.09 18.79 -17.62
CA TYR A 60 -4.16 18.32 -19.01
C TYR A 60 -5.59 18.14 -19.55
N GLY A 61 -6.61 18.31 -18.70
CA GLY A 61 -8.01 18.12 -19.08
C GLY A 61 -8.49 16.67 -18.98
N SER A 62 -9.67 16.41 -19.57
CA SER A 62 -10.37 15.11 -19.46
C SER A 62 -9.67 13.95 -20.16
N GLY A 63 -8.72 14.22 -21.07
CA GLY A 63 -7.98 13.18 -21.80
C GLY A 63 -7.10 12.30 -20.91
N VAL A 64 -6.77 12.73 -19.70
CA VAL A 64 -6.04 11.96 -18.67
C VAL A 64 -6.75 10.68 -18.28
N GLU A 65 -8.09 10.65 -18.32
CA GLU A 65 -8.88 9.47 -17.94
C GLU A 65 -8.75 8.33 -18.98
N LYS A 66 -8.27 8.64 -20.19
CA LYS A 66 -7.98 7.64 -21.23
C LYS A 66 -6.63 7.00 -20.93
N ILE A 67 -6.68 5.83 -20.29
CA ILE A 67 -5.52 5.03 -19.93
C ILE A 67 -5.49 3.70 -20.70
N LYS A 68 -4.28 3.19 -20.94
CA LYS A 68 -3.99 1.88 -21.50
C LYS A 68 -3.03 1.15 -20.58
N ILE A 69 -3.06 -0.18 -20.59
CA ILE A 69 -2.09 -1.00 -19.86
C ILE A 69 -1.11 -1.54 -20.89
N ASP A 70 0.16 -1.13 -20.76
CA ASP A 70 1.26 -1.59 -21.60
C ASP A 70 2.15 -2.51 -20.77
N ALA A 71 2.43 -3.71 -21.29
CA ALA A 71 3.42 -4.61 -20.70
C ALA A 71 4.79 -4.35 -21.34
N ARG A 72 5.80 -4.08 -20.52
CA ARG A 72 7.20 -3.89 -20.94
C ARG A 72 8.05 -5.04 -20.43
N ILE A 73 8.95 -5.53 -21.28
CA ILE A 73 9.90 -6.57 -20.91
C ILE A 73 11.26 -5.91 -20.70
N PHE A 74 11.77 -6.02 -19.47
CA PHE A 74 13.10 -5.55 -19.09
C PHE A 74 14.03 -6.75 -18.94
N GLN A 75 15.25 -6.64 -19.46
CA GLN A 75 16.26 -7.67 -19.28
C GLN A 75 17.21 -7.28 -18.15
N THR A 76 17.30 -8.14 -17.13
CA THR A 76 18.22 -7.94 -16.03
C THR A 76 19.67 -8.18 -16.45
N THR A 77 20.62 -7.70 -15.65
CA THR A 77 22.04 -8.02 -15.76
C THR A 77 22.32 -9.53 -15.70
N SER A 78 21.40 -10.30 -15.13
CA SER A 78 21.42 -11.77 -15.05
C SER A 78 20.74 -12.47 -16.24
N ASN A 79 20.43 -11.77 -17.34
CA ASN A 79 19.69 -12.29 -18.51
C ASN A 79 18.28 -12.82 -18.23
N ARG A 80 17.74 -12.63 -17.02
CA ARG A 80 16.34 -12.88 -16.71
C ARG A 80 15.47 -11.78 -17.31
N LYS A 81 14.40 -12.16 -18.01
CA LYS A 81 13.35 -11.25 -18.50
C LYS A 81 12.35 -10.98 -17.37
N LEU A 82 12.05 -9.72 -17.14
CA LEU A 82 11.04 -9.26 -16.19
C LEU A 82 9.96 -8.54 -16.97
N GLU A 83 8.72 -8.95 -16.77
CA GLU A 83 7.56 -8.25 -17.30
C GLU A 83 7.11 -7.19 -16.28
N PHE A 84 6.86 -5.99 -16.76
CA PHE A 84 6.45 -4.85 -15.95
C PHE A 84 5.27 -4.16 -16.60
N ASN A 85 4.17 -4.06 -15.85
CA ASN A 85 2.95 -3.42 -16.32
C ASN A 85 3.00 -1.93 -16.03
N ILE A 86 2.70 -1.12 -17.05
CA ILE A 86 2.65 0.33 -16.97
C ILE A 86 1.26 0.77 -17.37
N VAL A 87 0.67 1.66 -16.56
CA VAL A 87 -0.56 2.33 -16.96
C VAL A 87 -0.17 3.60 -17.68
N SER A 88 -0.39 3.67 -18.99
CA SER A 88 0.00 4.79 -19.83
C SER A 88 -1.20 5.63 -20.26
N SER A 89 -1.01 6.93 -20.28
CA SER A 89 -1.84 7.90 -20.98
C SER A 89 -0.97 8.70 -21.95
N ILE A 90 -1.63 9.49 -22.79
CA ILE A 90 -0.96 10.46 -23.67
C ILE A 90 -0.19 11.48 -22.80
N TYR A 91 -0.74 11.85 -21.64
CA TYR A 91 -0.23 12.94 -20.79
C TYR A 91 0.62 12.47 -19.61
N HIS A 92 0.37 11.27 -19.08
CA HIS A 92 1.06 10.75 -17.91
C HIS A 92 1.30 9.25 -18.00
N LEU A 93 2.16 8.73 -17.12
CA LEU A 93 2.28 7.30 -16.86
C LEU A 93 2.17 7.03 -15.37
N GLU A 94 1.57 5.92 -14.99
CA GLU A 94 1.60 5.40 -13.63
C GLU A 94 2.38 4.09 -13.60
N ILE A 95 3.34 4.04 -12.68
CA ILE A 95 4.23 2.90 -12.50
C ILE A 95 4.30 2.51 -11.03
N THR A 96 4.52 1.23 -10.76
CA THR A 96 4.73 0.69 -9.41
C THR A 96 6.03 -0.11 -9.40
N PRO A 97 7.21 0.54 -9.40
CA PRO A 97 8.49 -0.16 -9.57
C PRO A 97 8.80 -1.17 -8.46
N SER A 98 8.14 -1.07 -7.31
CA SER A 98 8.23 -2.05 -6.22
C SER A 98 7.80 -3.47 -6.65
N ASP A 99 6.96 -3.61 -7.69
CA ASP A 99 6.48 -4.90 -8.19
C ASP A 99 7.60 -5.79 -8.76
N VAL A 100 8.72 -5.20 -9.19
CA VAL A 100 9.90 -5.92 -9.71
C VAL A 100 10.97 -6.18 -8.63
N GLY A 101 10.67 -5.89 -7.37
CA GLY A 101 11.56 -6.12 -6.23
C GLY A 101 12.90 -5.41 -6.38
N ASN A 102 14.01 -6.14 -6.21
CA ASN A 102 15.36 -5.57 -6.25
C ASN A 102 15.82 -5.05 -7.62
N TYR A 103 15.02 -5.26 -8.67
CA TYR A 103 15.32 -4.78 -10.02
C TYR A 103 14.64 -3.44 -10.35
N ASP A 104 13.99 -2.82 -9.37
CA ASP A 104 13.32 -1.52 -9.45
C ASP A 104 14.22 -0.41 -10.03
N ARG A 105 15.51 -0.42 -9.71
CA ARG A 105 16.51 0.51 -10.25
C ARG A 105 16.56 0.49 -11.78
N VAL A 106 16.53 -0.69 -12.40
CA VAL A 106 16.66 -0.83 -13.87
C VAL A 106 15.44 -0.22 -14.54
N VAL A 107 14.25 -0.56 -14.03
CA VAL A 107 12.97 -0.02 -14.52
C VAL A 107 12.96 1.50 -14.40
N VAL A 108 13.32 2.05 -13.24
CA VAL A 108 13.36 3.51 -13.02
C VAL A 108 14.33 4.21 -13.97
N GLN A 109 15.51 3.63 -14.24
CA GLN A 109 16.49 4.27 -15.11
C GLN A 109 16.13 4.20 -16.58
N GLU A 110 15.75 3.04 -17.09
CA GLU A 110 15.48 2.85 -18.52
C GLU A 110 14.18 3.53 -18.92
N LEU A 111 13.10 3.27 -18.19
CA LEU A 111 11.79 3.80 -18.51
C LEU A 111 11.73 5.33 -18.46
N LEU A 112 12.29 5.94 -17.41
CA LEU A 112 12.25 7.41 -17.29
C LEU A 112 13.15 8.09 -18.32
N LYS A 113 14.27 7.47 -18.73
CA LYS A 113 15.11 8.00 -19.82
C LYS A 113 14.38 7.98 -21.15
N GLU A 114 13.69 6.88 -21.47
CA GLU A 114 12.88 6.78 -22.69
C GLU A 114 11.78 7.83 -22.70
N ILE A 115 11.03 7.97 -21.59
CA ILE A 115 9.94 8.95 -21.49
C ILE A 115 10.47 10.38 -21.63
N ALA A 116 11.62 10.68 -21.03
CA ALA A 116 12.20 12.02 -21.10
C ALA A 116 12.72 12.37 -22.51
N GLN A 117 13.00 11.36 -23.34
CA GLN A 117 13.35 11.53 -24.76
C GLN A 117 12.12 11.70 -25.65
N THR A 118 10.95 11.19 -25.24
CA THR A 118 9.70 11.43 -25.97
C THR A 118 9.20 12.86 -25.71
N GLN A 119 9.43 13.77 -26.66
CA GLN A 119 8.82 15.10 -26.60
C GLN A 119 7.31 15.00 -26.87
N GLN A 120 6.52 15.78 -26.13
CA GLN A 120 5.12 15.98 -26.47
C GLN A 120 5.03 16.70 -27.81
N VAL A 121 4.41 16.04 -28.79
CA VAL A 121 4.28 16.53 -30.18
C VAL A 121 3.25 17.67 -30.27
N ASP A 122 2.37 17.79 -29.28
CA ASP A 122 1.31 18.79 -29.29
C ASP A 122 1.83 20.18 -28.86
N LEU A 123 2.17 21.00 -29.85
CA LEU A 123 2.61 22.38 -29.68
C LEU A 123 1.55 23.29 -29.04
N SER A 124 0.27 22.88 -29.06
CA SER A 124 -0.85 23.62 -28.49
C SER A 124 -1.13 23.29 -27.02
N ALA A 125 -0.44 22.29 -26.47
CA ALA A 125 -0.64 21.86 -25.09
C ALA A 125 -0.22 22.96 -24.10
N LYS A 126 -1.11 23.24 -23.14
CA LYS A 126 -0.90 24.21 -22.05
C LYS A 126 0.36 23.89 -21.21
N GLN A 127 0.71 22.61 -21.13
CA GLN A 127 1.88 22.11 -20.40
C GLN A 127 2.72 21.25 -21.35
N ARG A 128 4.04 21.47 -21.37
CA ARG A 128 4.99 20.83 -22.29
C ARG A 128 5.79 19.67 -21.70
N PHE A 129 5.48 19.27 -20.47
CA PHE A 129 6.11 18.15 -19.79
C PHE A 129 5.13 16.98 -19.65
N LYS A 130 5.68 15.77 -19.54
CA LYS A 130 4.92 14.57 -19.17
C LYS A 130 5.00 14.35 -17.67
N VAL A 131 3.93 13.85 -17.04
CA VAL A 131 3.98 13.44 -15.63
C VAL A 131 4.21 11.93 -15.51
N VAL A 132 5.11 11.52 -14.61
CA VAL A 132 5.21 10.12 -14.17
C VAL A 132 4.82 10.01 -12.71
N VAL A 133 3.78 9.22 -12.45
CA VAL A 133 3.29 8.90 -11.12
C VAL A 133 3.95 7.60 -10.67
N ILE A 134 4.72 7.65 -9.58
CA ILE A 134 5.35 6.48 -8.98
C ILE A 134 4.55 6.09 -7.75
N ASN A 135 3.83 4.98 -7.83
CA ASN A 135 3.12 4.40 -6.70
C ASN A 135 4.10 3.69 -5.76
N GLU A 136 3.78 3.71 -4.46
CA GLU A 136 4.54 3.02 -3.42
C GLU A 136 6.03 3.41 -3.41
N ALA A 137 6.31 4.69 -3.59
CA ALA A 137 7.66 5.22 -3.63
C ALA A 137 8.45 4.96 -2.33
N ASP A 138 7.75 4.70 -1.22
CA ASP A 138 8.33 4.28 0.07
C ASP A 138 8.93 2.87 0.05
N HIS A 139 8.57 2.04 -0.93
CA HIS A 139 9.10 0.69 -1.13
C HIS A 139 10.31 0.62 -2.08
N LEU A 140 10.71 1.74 -2.69
CA LEU A 140 11.88 1.80 -3.57
C LEU A 140 13.18 1.50 -2.80
N THR A 141 14.07 0.72 -3.41
CA THR A 141 15.42 0.50 -2.90
C THR A 141 16.22 1.81 -2.85
N ARG A 142 17.21 1.88 -1.95
CA ARG A 142 18.10 3.06 -1.85
C ARG A 142 18.82 3.35 -3.17
N ASP A 143 19.16 2.30 -3.91
CA ASP A 143 19.79 2.41 -5.22
C ASP A 143 18.82 2.95 -6.29
N ALA A 144 17.56 2.52 -6.27
CA ALA A 144 16.53 3.08 -7.14
C ALA A 144 16.23 4.54 -6.79
N GLN A 145 16.17 4.90 -5.50
CA GLN A 145 15.99 6.29 -5.06
C GLN A 145 17.16 7.18 -5.53
N ALA A 146 18.40 6.71 -5.38
CA ALA A 146 19.58 7.43 -5.85
C ALA A 146 19.61 7.57 -7.38
N ALA A 147 19.13 6.56 -8.11
CA ALA A 147 18.96 6.62 -9.56
C ALA A 147 17.86 7.62 -9.96
N LEU A 148 16.73 7.58 -9.26
CA LEU A 148 15.58 8.47 -9.48
C LEU A 148 15.98 9.93 -9.32
N ARG A 149 16.72 10.27 -8.26
CA ARG A 149 17.20 11.63 -8.02
C ARG A 149 18.01 12.20 -9.19
N ARG A 150 18.95 11.42 -9.74
CA ARG A 150 19.75 11.84 -10.91
C ARG A 150 18.87 12.10 -12.13
N THR A 151 17.89 11.24 -12.35
CA THR A 151 16.94 11.38 -13.46
C THR A 151 16.03 12.60 -13.29
N MET A 152 15.56 12.88 -12.08
CA MET A 152 14.78 14.06 -11.75
C MET A 152 15.53 15.34 -12.09
N GLU A 153 16.78 15.45 -11.65
CA GLU A 153 17.63 16.63 -11.89
C GLU A 153 17.93 16.78 -13.40
N LYS A 154 18.26 15.69 -14.09
CA LYS A 154 18.63 15.72 -15.52
C LYS A 154 17.47 16.04 -16.46
N TYR A 155 16.28 15.53 -16.18
CA TYR A 155 15.13 15.58 -17.11
C TYR A 155 13.98 16.47 -16.63
N SER A 156 14.20 17.27 -15.56
CA SER A 156 13.25 18.24 -15.01
C SER A 156 12.49 19.06 -16.09
N PRO A 157 13.11 19.58 -17.17
CA PRO A 157 12.38 20.37 -18.16
C PRO A 157 11.27 19.63 -18.91
N ASN A 158 11.44 18.34 -19.16
CA ASN A 158 10.52 17.53 -19.98
C ASN A 158 9.64 16.60 -19.13
N LEU A 159 9.99 16.41 -17.86
CA LEU A 159 9.43 15.38 -16.99
C LEU A 159 9.12 15.95 -15.60
N ARG A 160 7.89 15.75 -15.14
CA ARG A 160 7.50 15.97 -13.74
C ARG A 160 7.17 14.65 -13.08
N LEU A 161 7.52 14.53 -11.81
CA LEU A 161 7.32 13.31 -11.04
C LEU A 161 6.33 13.57 -9.92
N ILE A 162 5.41 12.64 -9.71
CA ILE A 162 4.53 12.61 -8.55
C ILE A 162 4.78 11.29 -7.82
N LEU A 163 5.43 11.38 -6.67
CA LEU A 163 5.77 10.23 -5.83
C LEU A 163 4.64 10.02 -4.82
N LEU A 164 4.03 8.85 -4.82
CA LEU A 164 3.01 8.44 -3.86
C LEU A 164 3.65 7.54 -2.81
N ALA A 165 3.75 8.04 -1.59
CA ALA A 165 4.28 7.28 -0.45
C ALA A 165 3.19 7.05 0.59
N ASN A 166 3.24 5.91 1.26
CA ASN A 166 2.38 5.67 2.43
C ASN A 166 3.09 6.11 3.71
N THR A 167 2.36 6.78 4.60
CA THR A 167 2.76 6.87 6.00
C THR A 167 2.07 5.77 6.79
N LYS A 168 2.79 5.20 7.76
CA LYS A 168 2.20 4.29 8.72
C LYS A 168 1.27 5.11 9.61
N GLU A 169 0.13 4.54 9.95
CA GLU A 169 -0.81 5.02 10.98
C GLU A 169 -1.95 5.94 10.51
N SER A 170 -3.11 5.33 10.34
CA SER A 170 -4.26 5.54 11.23
C SER A 170 -5.37 4.65 10.71
N GLY A 171 -6.12 3.96 11.58
CA GLY A 171 -7.27 3.12 11.19
C GLY A 171 -8.38 3.84 10.40
N ARG A 172 -8.19 5.12 10.04
CA ARG A 172 -9.04 6.01 9.26
C ARG A 172 -8.88 5.76 7.76
N ASN A 173 -9.12 4.52 7.32
CA ASN A 173 -9.03 4.13 5.92
C ASN A 173 -10.40 4.26 5.24
N LEU A 174 -10.62 5.36 4.52
CA LEU A 174 -11.89 5.64 3.84
C LEU A 174 -12.26 4.58 2.80
N ARG A 175 -11.26 4.04 2.07
CA ARG A 175 -11.50 2.94 1.12
C ARG A 175 -12.06 1.72 1.83
N ARG A 176 -11.46 1.33 2.96
CA ARG A 176 -11.92 0.21 3.78
C ARG A 176 -13.35 0.46 4.30
N ALA A 177 -13.63 1.66 4.80
CA ALA A 177 -14.96 2.01 5.30
C ALA A 177 -16.04 1.88 4.22
N LEU A 178 -15.80 2.41 3.01
CA LEU A 178 -16.77 2.33 1.90
C LEU A 178 -16.99 0.88 1.42
N LEU A 179 -15.94 0.06 1.36
CA LEU A 179 -16.07 -1.36 1.00
C LEU A 179 -16.85 -2.15 2.06
N MET A 180 -16.59 -1.88 3.35
CA MET A 180 -17.34 -2.49 4.45
C MET A 180 -18.81 -2.03 4.45
N PHE A 181 -19.08 -0.78 4.08
CA PHE A 181 -20.45 -0.30 3.90
C PHE A 181 -21.15 -1.01 2.74
N GLU A 182 -20.49 -1.16 1.59
CA GLU A 182 -21.01 -1.91 0.43
C GLU A 182 -21.27 -3.39 0.79
N SER A 183 -20.40 -4.02 1.58
CA SER A 183 -20.58 -5.42 2.00
C SER A 183 -21.77 -5.60 2.96
N VAL A 184 -22.03 -4.64 3.86
CA VAL A 184 -23.20 -4.68 4.75
C VAL A 184 -24.50 -4.69 3.95
N TYR A 185 -24.64 -3.80 2.96
CA TYR A 185 -25.84 -3.73 2.11
C TYR A 185 -25.95 -4.91 1.13
N ALA A 186 -24.83 -5.56 0.79
CA ALA A 186 -24.85 -6.77 -0.01
C ALA A 186 -25.35 -7.99 0.79
N GLN A 187 -25.13 -8.02 2.11
CA GLN A 187 -25.49 -9.14 2.99
C GLN A 187 -26.82 -8.92 3.74
N SER A 188 -27.25 -7.67 3.91
CA SER A 188 -28.44 -7.31 4.69
C SER A 188 -29.45 -6.55 3.83
N GLU A 189 -30.69 -7.03 3.75
CA GLU A 189 -31.77 -6.34 3.04
C GLU A 189 -32.20 -5.02 3.73
N LYS A 190 -32.07 -4.95 5.06
CA LYS A 190 -32.34 -3.75 5.86
C LYS A 190 -31.15 -3.47 6.77
N VAL A 191 -30.61 -2.28 6.67
CA VAL A 191 -29.50 -1.81 7.50
C VAL A 191 -30.04 -0.91 8.60
N SER A 192 -29.62 -1.18 9.84
CA SER A 192 -29.96 -0.42 11.04
C SER A 192 -28.68 -0.06 11.79
N ASP A 193 -28.77 0.81 12.79
CA ASP A 193 -27.62 1.21 13.61
C ASP A 193 -26.95 0.05 14.35
N ASN A 194 -27.67 -1.07 14.53
CA ASN A 194 -27.19 -2.27 15.21
C ASN A 194 -26.71 -3.37 14.24
N THR A 195 -26.73 -3.13 12.92
CA THR A 195 -26.33 -4.15 11.95
C THR A 195 -24.83 -4.40 12.06
N PRO A 196 -24.39 -5.65 12.32
CA PRO A 196 -22.98 -5.96 12.47
C PRO A 196 -22.24 -5.76 11.15
N VAL A 197 -21.09 -5.08 11.20
CA VAL A 197 -20.26 -4.85 10.02
C VAL A 197 -19.30 -6.03 9.88
N PRO A 198 -19.40 -6.84 8.81
CA PRO A 198 -18.54 -7.99 8.63
C PRO A 198 -17.09 -7.51 8.40
N PRO A 199 -16.10 -8.03 9.17
CA PRO A 199 -14.70 -7.77 8.88
C PRO A 199 -14.27 -8.52 7.61
N PRO A 200 -13.17 -8.11 6.95
CA PRO A 200 -12.58 -8.89 5.88
C PRO A 200 -12.19 -10.29 6.33
N ASP A 201 -12.32 -11.30 5.46
CA ASP A 201 -12.09 -12.72 5.78
C ASP A 201 -10.72 -12.99 6.40
N TRP A 202 -9.66 -12.37 5.88
CA TRP A 202 -8.31 -12.51 6.42
C TRP A 202 -8.19 -11.97 7.85
N GLU A 203 -8.93 -10.91 8.20
CA GLU A 203 -8.94 -10.34 9.55
C GLU A 203 -9.76 -11.19 10.52
N ALA A 204 -10.86 -11.79 10.03
CA ALA A 204 -11.62 -12.78 10.78
C ALA A 204 -10.77 -14.01 11.09
N LEU A 205 -10.03 -14.53 10.11
CA LEU A 205 -9.12 -15.65 10.29
C LEU A 205 -8.00 -15.34 11.30
N ILE A 206 -7.41 -14.13 11.28
CA ILE A 206 -6.44 -13.72 12.29
C ILE A 206 -7.06 -13.63 13.69
N SER A 207 -8.32 -13.16 13.78
CA SER A 207 -9.04 -13.10 15.06
C SER A 207 -9.27 -14.51 15.62
N LEU A 208 -9.63 -15.46 14.77
CA LEU A 208 -9.77 -16.87 15.13
C LEU A 208 -8.43 -17.49 15.56
N ILE A 209 -7.33 -17.21 14.84
CA ILE A 209 -5.99 -17.64 15.24
C ILE A 209 -5.67 -17.13 16.66
N ALA A 210 -5.96 -15.85 16.95
CA ALA A 210 -5.72 -15.27 18.28
C ALA A 210 -6.52 -16.01 19.38
N GLU A 211 -7.77 -16.37 19.11
CA GLU A 211 -8.63 -17.13 20.03
C GLU A 211 -8.10 -18.53 20.29
N GLU A 212 -7.69 -19.23 19.23
CA GLU A 212 -7.17 -20.58 19.32
C GLU A 212 -5.87 -20.66 20.11
N ILE A 213 -4.96 -19.71 19.91
CA ILE A 213 -3.67 -19.66 20.64
C ILE A 213 -3.89 -19.32 22.12
N LEU A 214 -4.90 -18.51 22.44
CA LEU A 214 -5.26 -18.23 23.83
C LEU A 214 -5.91 -19.45 24.51
N ALA A 215 -6.74 -20.19 23.78
CA ALA A 215 -7.44 -21.36 24.29
C ALA A 215 -6.49 -22.55 24.54
N GLU A 216 -5.57 -22.83 23.62
CA GLU A 216 -4.69 -24.01 23.70
C GLU A 216 -3.25 -23.67 23.28
N ARG A 217 -2.27 -24.12 24.09
CA ARG A 217 -0.84 -23.78 23.93
C ARG A 217 0.03 -25.02 23.71
N SER A 218 -0.50 -26.00 22.97
CA SER A 218 0.18 -27.27 22.66
C SER A 218 0.99 -27.19 21.34
N PRO A 219 2.00 -28.06 21.15
CA PRO A 219 2.68 -28.19 19.86
C PRO A 219 1.74 -28.58 18.71
N ALA A 220 0.69 -29.36 19.00
CA ALA A 220 -0.33 -29.73 18.02
C ALA A 220 -1.13 -28.50 17.56
N ARG A 221 -1.49 -27.60 18.49
CA ARG A 221 -2.15 -26.35 18.16
C ARG A 221 -1.26 -25.44 17.31
N LEU A 222 0.02 -25.34 17.65
CA LEU A 222 0.99 -24.55 16.87
C LEU A 222 1.04 -25.03 15.40
N LEU A 223 0.99 -26.34 15.16
CA LEU A 223 0.96 -26.91 13.81
C LEU A 223 -0.31 -26.54 13.03
N GLN A 224 -1.47 -26.50 13.69
CA GLN A 224 -2.73 -26.04 13.08
C GLN A 224 -2.66 -24.56 12.73
N VAL A 225 -2.16 -23.73 13.65
CA VAL A 225 -1.96 -22.29 13.43
C VAL A 225 -1.01 -22.05 12.26
N ARG A 226 0.06 -22.84 12.14
CA ARG A 226 0.99 -22.79 10.99
C ARG A 226 0.26 -22.98 9.66
N SER A 227 -0.68 -23.92 9.56
CA SER A 227 -1.49 -24.11 8.34
C SER A 227 -2.29 -22.84 8.00
N ARG A 228 -2.98 -22.25 8.97
CA ARG A 228 -3.75 -21.00 8.77
C ARG A 228 -2.86 -19.82 8.37
N LEU A 229 -1.63 -19.74 8.92
CA LEU A 229 -0.64 -18.76 8.52
C LEU A 229 -0.19 -18.95 7.06
N TYR A 230 -0.05 -20.21 6.59
CA TYR A 230 0.19 -20.49 5.18
C TYR A 230 -0.95 -20.03 4.28
N ASP A 231 -2.20 -20.25 4.69
CA ASP A 231 -3.36 -19.82 3.91
C ASP A 231 -3.35 -18.29 3.73
N LEU A 232 -3.10 -17.53 4.80
CA LEU A 232 -2.97 -16.08 4.74
C LEU A 232 -1.85 -15.62 3.79
N LEU A 233 -0.68 -16.28 3.83
CA LEU A 233 0.44 -15.95 2.96
C LEU A 233 0.17 -16.32 1.50
N THR A 234 -0.54 -17.42 1.26
CA THR A 234 -0.93 -17.90 -0.08
C THR A 234 -1.92 -16.92 -0.72
N HIS A 235 -2.80 -16.31 0.07
CA HIS A 235 -3.67 -15.22 -0.36
C HIS A 235 -2.98 -13.85 -0.43
N CYS A 236 -1.65 -13.82 -0.47
CA CYS A 236 -0.83 -12.61 -0.63
C CYS A 236 -1.08 -11.54 0.44
N ILE A 237 -1.49 -11.92 1.65
CA ILE A 237 -1.60 -10.97 2.77
C ILE A 237 -0.19 -10.68 3.29
N PRO A 238 0.24 -9.40 3.36
CA PRO A 238 1.59 -9.08 3.81
C PRO A 238 1.88 -9.62 5.21
N PRO A 239 3.02 -10.27 5.44
CA PRO A 239 3.35 -10.88 6.73
C PRO A 239 3.44 -9.85 7.87
N THR A 240 3.85 -8.63 7.56
CA THR A 240 3.85 -7.49 8.49
C THR A 240 2.43 -7.08 8.91
N THR A 241 1.46 -7.19 8.00
CA THR A 241 0.04 -6.98 8.32
C THR A 241 -0.49 -8.10 9.20
N ILE A 242 -0.11 -9.35 8.92
CA ILE A 242 -0.51 -10.53 9.71
C ILE A 242 -0.04 -10.38 11.16
N ILE A 243 1.28 -10.22 11.36
CA ILE A 243 1.86 -10.15 12.73
C ILE A 243 1.33 -8.94 13.49
N LYS A 244 1.19 -7.78 12.84
CA LYS A 244 0.65 -6.57 13.48
C LYS A 244 -0.79 -6.78 13.92
N THR A 245 -1.65 -7.29 13.04
CA THR A 245 -3.07 -7.52 13.34
C THR A 245 -3.22 -8.56 14.45
N LEU A 246 -2.49 -9.67 14.36
CA LEU A 246 -2.47 -10.70 15.40
C LEU A 246 -2.05 -10.13 16.76
N THR A 247 -0.98 -9.33 16.77
CA THR A 247 -0.49 -8.66 17.99
C THR A 247 -1.56 -7.79 18.64
N PHE A 248 -2.22 -6.93 17.86
CA PHE A 248 -3.27 -6.05 18.38
C PHE A 248 -4.49 -6.84 18.90
N LYS A 249 -4.81 -7.99 18.30
CA LYS A 249 -5.88 -8.88 18.79
C LYS A 249 -5.49 -9.59 20.09
N LEU A 250 -4.23 -10.00 20.22
CA LEU A 250 -3.70 -10.65 21.42
C LEU A 250 -3.60 -9.66 22.59
N ILE A 251 -3.02 -8.47 22.40
CA ILE A 251 -2.90 -7.47 23.49
C ILE A 251 -4.25 -7.01 24.03
N ALA A 252 -5.32 -7.11 23.24
CA ALA A 252 -6.67 -6.78 23.71
C ALA A 252 -7.27 -7.85 24.64
N LYS A 253 -6.67 -9.04 24.69
CA LYS A 253 -7.19 -10.22 25.40
C LYS A 253 -6.24 -10.75 26.49
N VAL A 254 -5.08 -10.13 26.71
CA VAL A 254 -4.13 -10.51 27.76
C VAL A 254 -4.01 -9.41 28.82
N ASP A 255 -3.55 -9.80 30.01
CA ASP A 255 -3.31 -8.88 31.11
C ASP A 255 -2.27 -7.81 30.79
N ASP A 256 -2.41 -6.64 31.43
CA ASP A 256 -1.55 -5.48 31.24
C ASP A 256 -0.06 -5.79 31.47
N ALA A 257 0.24 -6.70 32.40
CA ALA A 257 1.60 -7.13 32.70
C ALA A 257 2.30 -7.80 31.51
N LEU A 258 1.56 -8.50 30.64
CA LEU A 258 2.11 -9.20 29.49
C LEU A 258 2.26 -8.32 28.24
N LYS A 259 1.52 -7.21 28.15
CA LYS A 259 1.49 -6.35 26.96
C LYS A 259 2.88 -5.89 26.51
N PRO A 260 3.79 -5.43 27.39
CA PRO A 260 5.12 -4.99 26.99
C PRO A 260 5.93 -6.10 26.29
N ASP A 261 5.88 -7.32 26.82
CA ASP A 261 6.62 -8.45 26.25
C ASP A 261 6.04 -8.91 24.92
N VAL A 262 4.71 -9.01 24.82
CA VAL A 262 4.04 -9.35 23.56
C VAL A 262 4.40 -8.35 22.46
N ILE A 263 4.38 -7.06 22.77
CA ILE A 263 4.75 -5.99 21.83
C ILE A 263 6.23 -6.08 21.46
N ARG A 264 7.12 -6.29 22.45
CA ARG A 264 8.57 -6.42 22.23
C ARG A 264 8.89 -7.56 21.27
N TRP A 265 8.34 -8.75 21.51
CA TRP A 265 8.58 -9.92 20.68
C TRP A 265 7.94 -9.78 19.30
N SER A 266 6.75 -9.19 19.22
CA SER A 266 6.12 -8.84 17.94
C SER A 266 7.02 -7.95 17.10
N ALA A 267 7.51 -6.84 17.67
CA ALA A 267 8.40 -5.91 16.97
C ALA A 267 9.71 -6.59 16.53
N PHE A 268 10.28 -7.45 17.39
CA PHE A 268 11.48 -8.22 17.08
C PHE A 268 11.27 -9.13 15.86
N TYR A 269 10.19 -9.91 15.83
CA TYR A 269 9.91 -10.83 14.72
C TYR A 269 9.44 -10.08 13.46
N GLU A 270 8.73 -8.95 13.58
CA GLU A 270 8.38 -8.10 12.44
C GLU A 270 9.63 -7.55 11.75
N HIS A 271 10.65 -7.15 12.53
CA HIS A 271 11.93 -6.72 11.97
C HIS A 271 12.63 -7.85 11.22
N ARG A 272 12.64 -9.06 11.79
CA ARG A 272 13.22 -10.26 11.16
C ARG A 272 12.49 -10.65 9.87
N ILE A 273 11.16 -10.52 9.81
CA ILE A 273 10.36 -10.74 8.59
C ILE A 273 10.87 -9.88 7.43
N LYS A 274 11.29 -8.64 7.68
CA LYS A 274 11.79 -7.72 6.64
C LYS A 274 13.20 -8.04 6.17
N GLN A 275 13.99 -8.76 6.98
CA GLN A 275 15.36 -9.14 6.66
C GLN A 275 15.47 -10.56 6.07
N GLY A 276 14.53 -11.45 6.44
CA GLY A 276 14.54 -12.85 6.04
C GLY A 276 13.79 -13.12 4.74
N SER A 277 14.15 -14.22 4.07
CA SER A 277 13.48 -14.70 2.86
C SER A 277 12.29 -15.63 3.14
N LYS A 278 12.32 -16.35 4.27
CA LYS A 278 11.27 -17.31 4.67
C LYS A 278 10.40 -16.73 5.79
N VAL A 279 9.42 -15.91 5.39
CA VAL A 279 8.56 -15.14 6.31
C VAL A 279 7.76 -16.01 7.29
N ILE A 280 7.37 -17.23 6.88
CA ILE A 280 6.63 -18.17 7.73
C ILE A 280 7.40 -18.55 9.00
N PHE A 281 8.73 -18.69 8.93
CA PHE A 281 9.53 -19.06 10.10
C PHE A 281 9.46 -18.00 11.20
N HIS A 282 9.38 -16.73 10.82
CA HIS A 282 9.30 -15.63 11.77
C HIS A 282 7.89 -15.46 12.35
N LEU A 283 6.84 -15.70 11.56
CA LEU A 283 5.46 -15.69 12.03
C LEU A 283 5.20 -16.82 13.04
N GLU A 284 5.62 -18.05 12.69
CA GLU A 284 5.50 -19.22 13.56
C GLU A 284 6.33 -19.05 14.85
N ALA A 285 7.55 -18.52 14.74
CA ALA A 285 8.39 -18.25 15.91
C ALA A 285 7.76 -17.22 16.85
N PHE A 286 7.10 -16.18 16.32
CA PHE A 286 6.34 -15.25 17.14
C PHE A 286 5.19 -15.94 17.89
N VAL A 287 4.40 -16.78 17.21
CA VAL A 287 3.31 -17.53 17.84
C VAL A 287 3.82 -18.46 18.93
N ALA A 288 4.87 -19.23 18.66
CA ALA A 288 5.48 -20.13 19.64
C ALA A 288 6.02 -19.36 20.85
N LYS A 289 6.66 -18.20 20.62
CA LYS A 289 7.17 -17.33 21.69
C LYS A 289 6.04 -16.77 22.54
N PHE A 290 4.95 -16.32 21.91
CA PHE A 290 3.75 -15.86 22.61
C PHE A 290 3.14 -16.98 23.47
N MET A 291 2.92 -18.17 22.89
CA MET A 291 2.37 -19.33 23.62
C MET A 291 3.17 -19.62 24.89
N ARG A 292 4.50 -19.63 24.79
CA ARG A 292 5.39 -19.87 25.93
C ARG A 292 5.25 -18.80 27.01
N ILE A 293 5.28 -17.52 26.62
CA ILE A 293 5.19 -16.39 27.57
C ILE A 293 3.85 -16.42 28.30
N TYR A 294 2.76 -16.64 27.56
CA TYR A 294 1.43 -16.68 28.15
C TYR A 294 1.25 -17.89 29.09
N GLU A 295 1.76 -19.06 28.71
CA GLU A 295 1.73 -20.26 29.58
C GLU A 295 2.53 -20.03 30.88
N SER A 296 3.76 -19.51 30.78
CA SER A 296 4.59 -19.22 31.96
C SER A 296 3.93 -18.24 32.91
N TYR A 297 3.25 -17.22 32.37
CA TYR A 297 2.48 -16.27 33.18
C TYR A 297 1.34 -16.94 33.94
N LEU A 298 0.55 -17.80 33.27
CA LEU A 298 -0.53 -18.55 33.90
C LEU A 298 -0.02 -19.51 34.98
N MET A 299 1.19 -20.05 34.82
CA MET A 299 1.84 -20.92 35.80
C MET A 299 2.53 -20.17 36.93
N GLY A 300 2.54 -18.82 36.92
CA GLY A 300 3.23 -18.01 37.92
C GLY A 300 4.75 -18.17 37.91
N MET A 301 5.32 -18.56 36.77
CA MET A 301 6.76 -18.71 36.61
C MET A 301 7.39 -17.37 36.20
N ASP A 302 8.53 -17.01 36.82
CA ASP A 302 9.34 -15.86 36.41
C ASP A 302 9.95 -16.07 35.01
N PHE A 303 10.08 -14.96 34.27
CA PHE A 303 10.34 -14.90 32.82
C PHE A 303 11.81 -14.96 32.39
#